data_AF-A0A7C3NIS2-F1
#
_entry.id   AF-A0A7C3NIS2-F1
#
_cell.length_a   1.000
_cell.length_b   1.000
_cell.length_c   1.000
_cell.angle_alpha   90.00
_cell.angle_beta   90.00
_cell.angle_gamma   90.00
#
_symmetry.space_group_name_H-M   'P 1'
#
loop_
_entity.id
_entity.type
_entity.pdbx_description
1 polymer ?
#
loop_
_entity_poly.entity_id
_entity_poly.type
_entity_poly.pdbx_seq_one_letter_code
_entity_poly.pdbx_strand_id
1 'polypeptide(L)'
;MIEVNLKNKPEDLVRQNPYGKVPVLVDNGGVVYESAIINEYLEERFPEIRLMPKDLLARAKVRIWVDFMNTRLHPAASDLQHDRNIDKAKEKMAQHLETLDKEIADKAFLVGEYSLADITFIPFYTRRERYKVAIDETYPNVKRWAESLTARPQVAATI
;
A
#
# COMPACT_ATOMS: atom_id res chain seq x y z
N MET A 1 -0.75 12.31 -15.42
CA MET A 1 -1.31 12.36 -14.04
C MET A 1 -2.00 13.69 -13.87
N ILE A 2 -3.23 13.72 -13.36
CA ILE A 2 -3.92 14.97 -13.00
C ILE A 2 -3.83 15.08 -11.47
N GLU A 3 -3.25 16.17 -10.98
CA GLU A 3 -3.16 16.43 -9.55
C GLU A 3 -4.48 16.96 -9.00
N VAL A 4 -4.87 16.45 -7.83
CA VAL A 4 -6.12 16.84 -7.16
C VAL A 4 -5.79 17.48 -5.81
N ASN A 5 -6.21 18.73 -5.64
CA ASN A 5 -6.15 19.38 -4.33
C ASN A 5 -7.23 18.82 -3.40
N LEU A 6 -6.83 18.07 -2.37
CA LEU A 6 -7.78 17.45 -1.44
C LEU A 6 -8.56 18.44 -0.57
N LYS A 7 -8.10 19.70 -0.44
CA LYS A 7 -8.80 20.78 0.26
C LYS A 7 -9.81 21.51 -0.64
N ASN A 8 -9.65 21.41 -1.96
CA ASN A 8 -10.53 22.01 -2.96
C ASN A 8 -10.75 21.00 -4.09
N LYS A 9 -11.62 20.03 -3.84
CA LYS A 9 -11.83 18.90 -4.75
C LYS A 9 -12.58 19.38 -6.00
N PRO A 10 -12.12 19.03 -7.22
CA PRO A 10 -12.83 19.37 -8.45
C PRO A 10 -14.19 18.65 -8.48
N GLU A 11 -15.20 19.30 -9.04
CA GLU A 11 -16.56 18.74 -9.14
C GLU A 11 -16.58 17.40 -9.87
N ASP A 12 -15.76 17.26 -10.91
CA ASP A 12 -15.66 16.03 -11.70
C ASP A 12 -15.13 14.83 -10.92
N LEU A 13 -14.41 15.03 -9.81
CA LEU A 13 -13.96 13.92 -8.96
C LEU A 13 -15.16 13.17 -8.36
N VAL A 14 -16.18 13.89 -7.89
CA VAL A 14 -17.38 13.28 -7.29
C VAL A 14 -18.21 12.58 -8.36
N ARG A 15 -18.21 13.11 -9.59
CA ARG A 15 -18.85 12.45 -10.74
C ARG A 15 -18.18 11.12 -11.09
N GLN A 16 -16.86 11.05 -10.99
CA GLN A 16 -16.08 9.85 -11.31
C GLN A 16 -16.04 8.83 -10.16
N ASN A 17 -15.87 9.31 -8.93
CA ASN A 17 -15.86 8.49 -7.73
C ASN A 17 -16.88 9.04 -6.72
N PRO A 18 -18.01 8.34 -6.47
CA PRO A 18 -19.04 8.80 -5.55
C PRO A 18 -18.54 8.94 -4.10
N TYR A 19 -17.42 8.32 -3.74
CA TYR A 19 -16.78 8.50 -2.42
C TYR A 19 -15.98 9.80 -2.32
N GLY A 20 -15.75 10.50 -3.44
CA GLY A 20 -14.97 11.73 -3.50
C GLY A 20 -13.52 11.54 -3.05
N LYS A 21 -12.94 10.36 -3.29
CA LYS A 21 -11.58 9.98 -2.91
C LYS A 21 -10.69 9.77 -4.15
N VAL A 22 -9.40 9.87 -3.93
CA VAL A 22 -8.35 9.50 -4.89
C VAL A 22 -7.60 8.26 -4.38
N PRO A 23 -6.96 7.47 -5.25
CA PRO A 23 -6.86 7.63 -6.71
C PRO A 23 -8.15 7.25 -7.47
N VAL A 24 -8.26 7.77 -8.69
CA VAL A 24 -9.24 7.39 -9.71
C VAL A 24 -8.48 7.18 -11.02
N LEU A 25 -8.76 6.08 -11.70
CA LEU A 25 -8.26 5.77 -13.04
C LEU A 25 -9.41 5.91 -14.04
N VAL A 26 -9.15 6.61 -15.15
CA VAL A 26 -10.05 6.67 -16.31
C VAL A 26 -9.33 5.98 -17.47
N ASP A 27 -9.91 4.90 -18.00
CA ASP A 27 -9.42 4.21 -19.20
C ASP A 27 -10.57 3.98 -20.20
N ASN A 28 -10.38 4.41 -21.45
CA ASN A 28 -11.36 4.31 -22.55
C ASN A 28 -12.79 4.75 -22.18
N GLY A 29 -12.94 5.79 -21.37
CA GLY A 29 -14.23 6.31 -20.91
C GLY A 29 -14.85 5.55 -19.73
N GLY A 30 -14.26 4.44 -19.29
CA GLY A 30 -14.57 3.76 -18.05
C GLY A 30 -13.84 4.37 -16.85
N VAL A 31 -14.41 4.22 -15.66
CA VAL A 31 -13.83 4.72 -14.40
C VAL A 31 -13.61 3.58 -13.42
N VAL A 32 -12.41 3.52 -12.84
CA VAL A 32 -12.02 2.57 -11.79
C VAL A 32 -11.50 3.36 -10.58
N TYR A 33 -11.99 3.04 -9.39
CA TYR A 33 -11.57 3.62 -8.12
C TYR A 33 -11.30 2.52 -7.09
N GLU A 34 -10.77 2.90 -5.92
CA GLU A 34 -10.08 2.03 -4.95
C GLU A 34 -8.71 1.56 -5.45
N SER A 35 -7.64 1.92 -4.73
CA SER A 35 -6.26 1.71 -5.18
C SER A 35 -5.93 0.24 -5.45
N ALA A 36 -6.38 -0.68 -4.59
CA ALA A 36 -6.16 -2.11 -4.79
C ALA A 36 -6.87 -2.64 -6.05
N ILE A 37 -8.06 -2.13 -6.35
CA ILE A 37 -8.83 -2.50 -7.54
C ILE A 37 -8.22 -1.90 -8.81
N ILE A 38 -7.76 -0.65 -8.74
CA ILE A 38 -6.97 -0.03 -9.81
C ILE A 38 -5.72 -0.86 -10.11
N ASN A 39 -5.02 -1.33 -9.09
CA ASN A 39 -3.81 -2.14 -9.27
C ASN A 39 -4.11 -3.50 -9.93
N GLU A 40 -5.19 -4.20 -9.54
CA GLU A 40 -5.59 -5.44 -10.22
C GLU A 40 -6.07 -5.18 -11.66
N TYR A 41 -6.78 -4.07 -11.91
CA TYR A 41 -7.14 -3.67 -13.27
C TYR A 41 -5.90 -3.45 -14.15
N LEU A 42 -4.88 -2.75 -13.64
CA LEU A 42 -3.64 -2.51 -14.38
C LEU A 42 -2.84 -3.81 -14.64
N GLU A 43 -2.83 -4.74 -13.69
CA GLU A 43 -2.24 -6.08 -13.86
C GLU A 43 -2.90 -6.84 -15.04
N GLU A 44 -4.23 -6.80 -15.13
CA GLU A 44 -4.96 -7.48 -16.21
C GLU A 44 -4.86 -6.72 -17.55
N ARG A 45 -4.78 -5.40 -17.50
CA ARG A 45 -4.72 -4.52 -18.67
C ARG A 45 -3.37 -4.53 -19.38
N PHE A 46 -2.28 -4.77 -18.64
CA PHE A 46 -0.88 -4.76 -19.11
C PHE A 46 -0.14 -6.04 -18.69
N PRO A 47 -0.56 -7.22 -19.20
CA PRO A 47 -0.08 -8.53 -18.72
C PRO A 47 1.41 -8.79 -19.01
N GLU A 48 2.05 -7.98 -19.84
CA GLU A 48 3.50 -8.02 -20.11
C GLU A 48 4.34 -7.61 -18.90
N ILE A 49 3.80 -6.78 -17.99
CA ILE A 49 4.42 -6.43 -16.71
C ILE A 49 3.62 -7.11 -15.60
N ARG A 50 4.12 -8.24 -15.11
CA ARG A 50 3.44 -9.02 -14.07
C ARG A 50 3.86 -8.58 -12.68
N LEU A 51 2.88 -8.18 -11.88
CA LEU A 51 2.99 -7.88 -10.45
C LEU A 51 2.13 -8.84 -9.62
N MET A 52 1.49 -9.83 -10.25
CA MET A 52 0.86 -10.96 -9.59
C MET A 52 1.50 -12.29 -10.05
N PRO A 53 1.71 -13.23 -9.12
CA PRO A 53 2.16 -14.58 -9.47
C PRO A 53 1.19 -15.29 -10.43
N LYS A 54 1.70 -16.30 -11.15
CA LYS A 54 0.85 -17.19 -11.98
C LYS A 54 0.09 -18.21 -11.14
N ASP A 55 0.72 -18.71 -10.08
CA ASP A 55 0.13 -19.71 -9.20
C ASP A 55 -1.09 -19.14 -8.45
N LEU A 56 -2.19 -19.91 -8.43
CA LEU A 56 -3.46 -19.46 -7.86
C LEU A 56 -3.35 -19.20 -6.35
N LEU A 57 -2.62 -20.05 -5.63
CA LEU A 57 -2.45 -19.91 -4.19
C LEU A 57 -1.55 -18.71 -3.86
N ALA A 58 -0.48 -18.49 -4.63
CA ALA A 58 0.37 -17.32 -4.51
C ALA A 58 -0.40 -16.02 -4.79
N ARG A 59 -1.29 -15.98 -5.79
CA ARG A 59 -2.20 -14.84 -6.02
C ARG A 59 -3.10 -14.57 -4.81
N ALA A 60 -3.64 -15.63 -4.19
CA ALA A 60 -4.43 -15.48 -2.98
C ALA A 60 -3.59 -14.90 -1.82
N LYS A 61 -2.34 -15.35 -1.65
CA LYS A 61 -1.41 -14.79 -0.66
C LYS A 61 -1.12 -13.31 -0.89
N VAL A 62 -0.97 -12.88 -2.15
CA VAL A 62 -0.81 -11.45 -2.46
C VAL A 62 -2.02 -10.67 -1.97
N ARG A 63 -3.24 -11.14 -2.28
CA ARG A 63 -4.48 -10.46 -1.86
C ARG A 63 -4.64 -10.43 -0.35
N ILE A 64 -4.20 -11.45 0.37
CA ILE A 64 -4.20 -11.47 1.85
C ILE A 64 -3.32 -10.35 2.40
N TRP A 65 -2.13 -10.12 1.83
CA TRP A 65 -1.25 -9.02 2.27
C TRP A 65 -1.78 -7.64 1.90
N VAL A 66 -2.40 -7.50 0.73
CA VAL A 66 -3.11 -6.27 0.35
C VAL A 66 -4.28 -5.99 1.30
N ASP A 67 -5.07 -7.01 1.66
CA ASP A 67 -6.13 -6.88 2.64
C ASP A 67 -5.59 -6.50 4.03
N PHE A 68 -4.53 -7.17 4.51
CA PHE A 68 -3.88 -6.85 5.77
C PHE A 68 -3.46 -5.38 5.85
N MET A 69 -2.85 -4.85 4.78
CA MET A 69 -2.51 -3.43 4.70
C MET A 69 -3.76 -2.55 4.83
N ASN A 70 -4.82 -2.85 4.08
CA ASN A 70 -6.04 -2.04 4.02
C ASN A 70 -6.89 -2.10 5.30
N THR A 71 -6.98 -3.27 5.94
CA THR A 71 -7.93 -3.53 7.03
C THR A 71 -7.28 -3.55 8.41
N ARG A 72 -5.95 -3.67 8.50
CA ARG A 72 -5.20 -3.72 9.77
C ARG A 72 -4.23 -2.56 9.90
N LEU A 73 -3.23 -2.50 9.02
CA LEU A 73 -2.11 -1.59 9.19
C LEU A 73 -2.51 -0.14 8.90
N HIS A 74 -3.20 0.12 7.78
CA HIS A 74 -3.61 1.48 7.39
C HIS A 74 -4.58 2.12 8.40
N PRO A 75 -5.60 1.42 8.94
CA PRO A 75 -6.44 1.98 10.00
C PRO A 75 -5.65 2.38 11.26
N ALA A 76 -4.71 1.55 11.72
CA ALA A 76 -3.86 1.89 12.86
C ALA A 76 -2.98 3.12 12.55
N ALA A 77 -2.38 3.19 11.36
CA ALA A 77 -1.61 4.35 10.91
C ALA A 77 -2.47 5.63 10.81
N SER A 78 -3.71 5.50 10.34
CA SER A 78 -4.66 6.60 10.25
C SER A 78 -5.07 7.12 11.63
N ASP A 79 -5.29 6.23 12.59
CA ASP A 79 -5.60 6.62 13.97
C ASP A 79 -4.42 7.35 14.62
N LEU A 80 -3.18 6.90 14.41
CA LEU A 80 -1.97 7.60 14.85
C LEU A 80 -1.81 8.98 14.21
N GLN A 81 -2.02 9.08 12.88
CA GLN A 81 -1.92 10.35 12.15
C GLN A 81 -2.88 11.41 12.68
N HIS A 82 -4.09 11.01 13.07
CA HIS A 82 -5.17 11.92 13.48
C HIS A 82 -5.40 11.90 14.99
N ASP A 83 -4.46 11.37 15.78
CA ASP A 83 -4.50 11.37 17.24
C ASP A 83 -5.77 10.72 17.85
N ARG A 84 -6.25 9.64 17.22
CA ARG A 84 -7.41 8.86 17.70
C ARG A 84 -6.95 7.60 18.42
N ASN A 85 -7.53 7.33 19.59
CA ASN A 85 -7.29 6.09 20.36
C ASN A 85 -5.79 5.72 20.47
N ILE A 86 -4.94 6.72 20.72
CA ILE A 86 -3.48 6.66 20.47
C ILE A 86 -2.84 5.40 21.06
N ASP A 87 -3.12 5.05 22.32
CA ASP A 87 -2.50 3.90 22.98
C ASP A 87 -2.84 2.58 22.27
N LYS A 88 -4.12 2.40 21.93
CA LYS A 88 -4.60 1.24 21.16
C LYS A 88 -4.03 1.22 19.74
N ALA A 89 -3.89 2.39 19.11
CA ALA A 89 -3.32 2.50 17.78
C ALA A 89 -1.82 2.16 17.77
N LYS A 90 -1.06 2.59 18.78
CA LYS A 90 0.35 2.21 18.99
C LYS A 90 0.51 0.71 19.22
N GLU A 91 -0.31 0.13 20.10
CA GLU A 91 -0.29 -1.31 20.37
C GLU A 91 -0.56 -2.13 19.09
N LYS A 92 -1.61 -1.81 18.35
CA LYS A 92 -1.93 -2.46 17.07
C LYS A 92 -0.82 -2.28 16.03
N MET A 93 -0.28 -1.06 15.90
CA MET A 93 0.80 -0.80 14.96
C MET A 93 2.02 -1.66 15.28
N ALA A 94 2.43 -1.75 16.55
CA ALA A 94 3.52 -2.61 16.98
C ALA A 94 3.26 -4.09 16.65
N GLN A 95 2.06 -4.60 16.96
CA GLN A 95 1.66 -5.99 16.63
C GLN A 95 1.70 -6.27 15.11
N HIS A 96 1.24 -5.31 14.30
CA HIS A 96 1.21 -5.45 12.84
C HIS A 96 2.62 -5.39 12.24
N LEU A 97 3.49 -4.51 12.74
CA LEU A 97 4.89 -4.45 12.33
C LEU A 97 5.68 -5.68 12.76
N GLU A 98 5.43 -6.21 13.97
CA GLU A 98 6.05 -7.46 14.43
C GLU A 98 5.61 -8.65 13.55
N THR A 99 4.34 -8.71 13.17
CA THR A 99 3.84 -9.73 12.23
C THR A 99 4.55 -9.64 10.88
N LEU A 100 4.69 -8.43 10.34
CA LEU A 100 5.35 -8.18 9.07
C LEU A 100 6.86 -8.46 9.12
N ASP A 101 7.52 -8.10 10.22
CA ASP A 101 8.95 -8.34 10.43
C ASP A 101 9.28 -9.83 10.45
N LYS A 102 8.47 -10.62 11.16
CA LYS A 102 8.58 -12.08 11.19
C LYS A 102 8.33 -12.69 9.82
N GLU A 103 7.32 -12.21 9.09
CA GLU A 103 6.99 -12.74 7.76
C GLU A 103 8.14 -12.54 6.76
N ILE A 104 8.78 -11.36 6.78
CA ILE A 104 9.78 -10.97 5.79
C ILE A 104 11.22 -11.34 6.21
N ALA A 105 11.41 -11.98 7.37
CA ALA A 105 12.72 -12.25 7.94
C ALA A 105 13.67 -13.00 7.00
N ASP A 106 13.18 -14.07 6.37
CA ASP A 106 13.93 -14.92 5.46
C ASP A 106 13.58 -14.70 3.97
N LYS A 107 12.88 -13.59 3.67
CA LYS A 107 12.32 -13.33 2.33
C LYS A 107 12.82 -12.03 1.72
N ALA A 108 13.03 -12.08 0.42
CA ALA A 108 13.26 -10.88 -0.38
C ALA A 108 11.95 -10.10 -0.61
N PHE A 109 10.84 -10.83 -0.84
CA PHE A 109 9.50 -10.29 -1.10
C PHE A 109 8.44 -11.15 -0.40
N LEU A 110 7.28 -10.57 -0.07
CA LEU A 110 6.26 -11.23 0.76
C LEU A 110 5.74 -12.54 0.17
N VAL A 111 5.68 -12.64 -1.16
CA VAL A 111 5.17 -13.82 -1.88
C VAL A 111 6.24 -14.37 -2.84
N GLY A 112 7.50 -14.34 -2.41
CA GLY A 112 8.64 -14.91 -3.13
C GLY A 112 9.19 -14.02 -4.25
N GLU A 113 8.32 -13.44 -5.07
CA GLU A 113 8.66 -12.46 -6.10
C GLU A 113 8.05 -11.08 -5.82
N TYR A 114 8.65 -10.02 -6.37
CA TYR A 114 8.14 -8.65 -6.24
C TYR A 114 6.73 -8.55 -6.83
N SER A 115 5.78 -8.10 -6.02
CA SER A 115 4.36 -8.17 -6.37
C SER A 115 3.56 -7.01 -5.79
N LEU A 116 2.26 -6.98 -6.09
CA LEU A 116 1.31 -6.08 -5.43
C LEU A 116 1.30 -6.20 -3.91
N ALA A 117 1.70 -7.36 -3.35
CA ALA A 117 1.86 -7.55 -1.91
C ALA A 117 2.90 -6.61 -1.33
N ASP A 118 3.99 -6.35 -2.06
CA ASP A 118 5.06 -5.45 -1.61
C ASP A 118 4.70 -3.99 -1.90
N ILE A 119 4.15 -3.73 -3.09
CA ILE A 119 3.83 -2.38 -3.56
C ILE A 119 2.86 -1.66 -2.62
N THR A 120 1.88 -2.37 -2.06
CA THR A 120 0.87 -1.78 -1.18
C THR A 120 1.46 -1.12 0.09
N PHE A 121 2.65 -1.55 0.54
CA PHE A 121 3.31 -1.01 1.74
C PHE A 121 4.25 0.16 1.44
N ILE A 122 4.64 0.37 0.18
CA ILE A 122 5.57 1.46 -0.20
C ILE A 122 5.06 2.83 0.28
N PRO A 123 3.79 3.23 0.02
CA PRO A 123 3.33 4.55 0.45
C PRO A 123 3.23 4.69 1.98
N PHE A 124 3.06 3.57 2.70
CA PHE A 124 3.10 3.57 4.16
C PHE A 124 4.52 3.88 4.65
N TYR A 125 5.52 3.17 4.14
CA TYR A 125 6.90 3.37 4.55
C TYR A 125 7.40 4.77 4.21
N THR A 126 7.13 5.28 3.00
CA THR A 126 7.59 6.62 2.57
C THR A 126 6.95 7.74 3.38
N ARG A 127 5.75 7.53 3.94
CA ARG A 127 5.01 8.51 4.73
C ARG A 127 5.01 8.19 6.23
N ARG A 128 5.85 7.27 6.71
CA ARG A 128 5.89 6.81 8.11
C ARG A 128 5.95 7.93 9.15
N GLU A 129 6.67 9.01 8.85
CA GLU A 129 6.75 10.20 9.72
C GLU A 129 5.38 10.87 9.91
N ARG A 130 4.57 10.95 8.85
CA ARG A 130 3.19 11.45 8.92
C ARG A 130 2.31 10.58 9.82
N TYR A 131 2.59 9.28 9.88
CA TYR A 131 1.90 8.34 10.74
C TYR A 131 2.50 8.26 12.16
N LYS A 132 3.57 9.01 12.45
CA LYS A 132 4.28 8.96 13.75
C LYS A 132 4.80 7.55 14.07
N VAL A 133 5.22 6.81 13.03
CA VAL A 133 5.72 5.43 13.14
C VAL A 133 7.20 5.39 12.80
N ALA A 134 8.00 4.85 13.71
CA ALA A 134 9.40 4.53 13.47
C ALA A 134 9.53 3.10 12.93
N ILE A 135 10.35 2.94 11.88
CA ILE A 135 10.76 1.64 11.34
C ILE A 135 12.29 1.64 11.40
N ASP A 136 12.81 1.19 12.53
CA ASP A 136 14.22 1.22 12.91
C ASP A 136 14.72 -0.20 13.24
N GLU A 137 15.76 -0.31 14.07
CA GLU A 137 16.34 -1.59 14.50
C GLU A 137 15.37 -2.47 15.32
N THR A 138 14.22 -1.93 15.75
CA THR A 138 13.13 -2.72 16.36
C THR A 138 12.48 -3.66 15.33
N TYR A 139 12.47 -3.26 14.05
CA TYR A 139 11.89 -4.03 12.94
C TYR A 139 12.92 -4.15 11.80
N PRO A 140 14.04 -4.86 12.02
CA PRO A 140 15.18 -4.83 11.12
C PRO A 140 14.84 -5.45 9.74
N ASN A 141 13.94 -6.42 9.70
CA ASN A 141 13.55 -7.08 8.45
C ASN A 141 12.59 -6.21 7.65
N VAL A 142 11.63 -5.55 8.31
CA VAL A 142 10.76 -4.55 7.66
C VAL A 142 11.58 -3.39 7.13
N LYS A 143 12.54 -2.88 7.93
CA LYS A 143 13.44 -1.80 7.53
C LYS A 143 14.21 -2.18 6.26
N ARG A 144 14.95 -3.29 6.30
CA ARG A 144 15.72 -3.82 5.14
C ARG A 144 14.84 -3.95 3.90
N TRP A 145 13.69 -4.60 4.06
CA TRP A 145 12.77 -4.85 2.95
C TRP A 145 12.26 -3.53 2.37
N ALA A 146 11.73 -2.63 3.20
CA ALA A 146 11.15 -1.38 2.73
C ALA A 146 12.19 -0.43 2.10
N GLU A 147 13.40 -0.35 2.65
CA GLU A 147 14.52 0.37 2.03
C GLU A 147 14.80 -0.18 0.62
N SER A 148 14.86 -1.51 0.48
CA SER A 148 15.07 -2.16 -0.82
C SER A 148 13.94 -1.87 -1.82
N LEU A 149 12.69 -1.77 -1.36
CA LEU A 149 11.55 -1.41 -2.20
C LEU A 149 11.64 0.05 -2.68
N THR A 150 11.97 0.98 -1.78
CA THR A 150 12.07 2.41 -2.11
C THR A 150 13.29 2.74 -2.98
N ALA A 151 14.35 1.94 -2.92
CA ALA A 151 15.54 2.12 -3.76
C ALA A 151 15.31 1.70 -5.23
N ARG A 152 14.20 1.01 -5.55
CA ARG A 152 13.89 0.60 -6.93
C ARG A 152 13.66 1.85 -7.79
N PRO A 153 14.28 1.97 -8.98
CA PRO A 153 14.14 3.17 -9.82
C PRO A 153 12.69 3.55 -10.14
N GLN A 154 11.83 2.56 -10.38
CA GLN A 154 10.41 2.76 -10.67
C GLN A 154 9.64 3.31 -9.47
N VAL A 155 10.11 3.03 -8.25
CA VAL A 155 9.50 3.51 -7.00
C VAL A 155 10.06 4.88 -6.65
N ALA A 156 11.38 5.05 -6.70
CA ALA A 156 12.05 6.31 -6.40
C ALA A 156 11.53 7.47 -7.27
N ALA A 157 11.14 7.20 -8.52
CA ALA A 157 10.55 8.19 -9.41
C ALA A 157 9.12 8.64 -9.03
N THR A 158 8.50 8.02 -8.01
CA THR A 158 7.10 8.28 -7.58
C THR A 158 6.98 8.87 -6.19
N ILE A 159 8.12 9.07 -5.49
CA ILE A 159 8.19 9.58 -4.12
C ILE A 159 8.27 11.10 -4.12
#